data_AF-K7ERC6-F1
#
_entry.id   AF-K7ERC6-F1
#
_cell.length_a   1.000
_cell.length_b   1.000
_cell.length_c   1.000
_cell.angle_alpha   90.00
_cell.angle_beta   90.00
_cell.angle_gamma   90.00
#
_symmetry.space_group_name_H-M   'P 1'
#
loop_
_entity.id
_entity.type
_entity.pdbx_description
1 polymer ?
#
loop_
_entity_poly.entity_id
_entity_poly.type
_entity_poly.pdbx_seq_one_letter_code
_entity_poly.pdbx_strand_id
1 'polypeptide(L)'
;MAALTRDPQFQKLQQWYREHRSELNLRRLFDANKDRFNHFSLTLNTNHGHILVDYSKNLVTEDVMRMLVDLAKSRGVEAARERMFNGEKINYTEGRAVLHVALRNRSNTPILVDGKDVMPEVNKVLDKMKSFCQTFTTQETITNAETAKEWFLQAAKDPSAVAKHFVALS
;
A
#
# COMPACT_ATOMS: atom_id res chain seq x y z
N MET A 1 -7.79 -25.81 17.86
CA MET A 1 -7.86 -24.32 17.96
C MET A 1 -6.66 -23.66 17.29
N ALA A 2 -6.86 -22.59 16.53
CA ALA A 2 -5.80 -21.82 15.87
C ALA A 2 -5.03 -20.94 16.87
N ALA A 3 -3.83 -20.47 16.50
CA ALA A 3 -2.97 -19.66 17.37
C ALA A 3 -3.69 -18.41 17.91
N LEU A 4 -4.51 -17.75 17.10
CA LEU A 4 -5.32 -16.60 17.52
C LEU A 4 -6.33 -16.95 18.62
N THR A 5 -7.09 -18.04 18.46
CA THR A 5 -8.15 -18.43 19.42
C THR A 5 -7.63 -18.90 20.78
N ARG A 6 -6.33 -19.21 20.88
CA ARG A 6 -5.66 -19.58 22.13
C ARG A 6 -4.99 -18.38 22.82
N ASP A 7 -4.92 -17.24 22.15
CA ASP A 7 -4.27 -16.04 22.67
C ASP A 7 -5.10 -15.44 23.82
N PRO A 8 -4.51 -15.23 25.02
CA PRO A 8 -5.23 -14.65 26.15
C PRO A 8 -5.82 -13.25 25.86
N GLN A 9 -5.17 -12.43 25.05
CA GLN A 9 -5.68 -11.11 24.68
C GLN A 9 -6.90 -11.22 23.76
N PHE A 10 -6.91 -12.21 22.87
CA PHE A 10 -8.07 -12.48 22.04
C PHE A 10 -9.25 -13.01 22.87
N GLN A 11 -8.99 -13.90 23.82
CA GLN A 11 -10.01 -14.43 24.72
C GLN A 11 -10.62 -13.32 25.58
N LYS A 12 -9.78 -12.42 26.12
CA LYS A 12 -10.22 -11.22 26.86
C LYS A 12 -11.10 -10.31 26.00
N LEU A 13 -10.68 -9.99 24.77
CA LEU A 13 -11.48 -9.18 23.85
C LEU A 13 -12.81 -9.86 23.50
N GLN A 14 -12.80 -11.16 23.25
CA GLN A 14 -14.00 -11.95 22.96
C GLN A 14 -14.96 -11.97 24.14
N GLN A 15 -14.45 -12.14 25.36
CA GLN A 15 -15.25 -12.07 26.58
C GLN A 15 -15.87 -10.68 26.76
N TRP A 16 -15.06 -9.63 26.66
CA TRP A 16 -15.53 -8.25 26.77
C TRP A 16 -16.65 -7.95 25.77
N TYR A 17 -16.49 -8.41 24.51
CA TYR A 17 -17.52 -8.26 23.49
C TYR A 17 -18.82 -8.98 23.86
N ARG A 18 -18.75 -10.23 24.37
CA ARG A 18 -19.94 -10.97 24.78
C ARG A 18 -20.71 -10.25 25.88
N GLU A 19 -20.00 -9.64 26.81
CA GLU A 19 -20.56 -8.93 27.96
C GLU A 19 -21.14 -7.55 27.57
N HIS A 20 -20.49 -6.81 26.67
CA HIS A 20 -20.79 -5.38 26.43
C HIS A 20 -21.33 -5.05 25.03
N ARG A 21 -21.53 -6.05 24.14
CA ARG A 21 -21.94 -5.79 22.74
C ARG A 21 -23.22 -4.95 22.60
N SER A 22 -24.16 -5.06 23.54
CA SER A 22 -25.41 -4.28 23.52
C SER A 22 -25.20 -2.79 23.80
N GLU A 23 -24.06 -2.43 24.39
CA GLU A 23 -23.70 -1.05 24.71
C GLU A 23 -23.06 -0.34 23.51
N LEU A 24 -22.54 -1.10 22.55
CA LEU A 24 -21.94 -0.59 21.32
C LEU A 24 -23.01 -0.08 20.35
N ASN A 25 -23.48 1.15 20.60
CA ASN A 25 -24.34 1.89 19.69
C ASN A 25 -23.65 3.19 19.25
N LEU A 26 -23.43 3.35 17.95
CA LEU A 26 -22.61 4.46 17.45
C LEU A 26 -23.16 5.83 17.87
N ARG A 27 -24.47 6.04 17.78
CA ARG A 27 -25.08 7.31 18.18
C ARG A 27 -24.83 7.60 19.65
N ARG A 28 -25.05 6.63 20.54
CA ARG A 28 -24.75 6.76 21.97
C ARG A 28 -23.26 7.02 22.24
N LEU A 29 -22.36 6.39 21.49
CA LEU A 29 -20.91 6.62 21.63
C LEU A 29 -20.51 8.06 21.27
N PHE A 30 -21.13 8.66 20.25
CA PHE A 30 -20.92 10.08 19.92
C PHE A 30 -21.64 11.02 20.89
N ASP A 31 -22.78 10.61 21.44
CA ASP A 31 -23.49 11.41 22.44
C ASP A 31 -22.73 11.47 23.77
N ALA A 32 -22.14 10.34 24.18
CA ALA A 32 -21.35 10.23 25.41
C ALA A 32 -19.96 10.90 25.30
N ASN A 33 -19.39 10.99 24.09
CA ASN A 33 -18.11 11.67 23.86
C ASN A 33 -18.23 12.62 22.65
N LYS A 34 -18.40 13.91 22.91
CA LYS A 34 -18.49 14.95 21.88
C LYS A 34 -17.17 15.18 21.14
N ASP A 35 -16.04 14.78 21.72
CA ASP A 35 -14.71 14.88 21.11
C ASP A 35 -14.23 13.56 20.46
N ARG A 36 -15.15 12.60 20.27
CA ARG A 36 -14.84 11.27 19.72
C ARG A 36 -14.12 11.32 18.38
N PHE A 37 -14.41 12.31 17.54
CA PHE A 37 -13.69 12.47 16.28
C PHE A 37 -12.19 12.66 16.51
N ASN A 38 -11.79 13.55 17.42
CA ASN A 38 -10.38 13.82 17.70
C ASN A 38 -9.69 12.63 18.39
N HIS A 39 -10.39 11.93 19.29
CA HIS A 39 -9.83 10.74 19.96
C HIS A 39 -9.65 9.54 19.00
N PHE A 40 -10.47 9.44 17.96
CA PHE A 40 -10.50 8.30 17.03
C PHE A 40 -10.23 8.74 15.57
N SER A 41 -9.35 9.71 15.40
CA SER A 41 -8.82 10.07 14.08
C SER A 41 -7.33 10.33 14.15
N LEU A 42 -6.66 10.20 13.02
CA LEU A 42 -5.26 10.56 12.86
C LEU A 42 -5.12 11.39 11.58
N THR A 43 -4.52 12.57 11.70
CA THR A 43 -4.12 13.37 10.55
C THR A 43 -2.63 13.19 10.32
N LEU A 44 -2.28 12.53 9.22
CA LEU A 44 -0.90 12.32 8.81
C LEU A 44 -0.48 13.46 7.89
N ASN A 45 0.52 14.24 8.30
CA ASN A 45 1.16 15.22 7.42
C ASN A 45 2.32 14.54 6.67
N THR A 46 2.22 14.49 5.34
CA THR A 46 3.22 13.83 4.48
C THR A 46 4.26 14.80 3.90
N ASN A 47 4.22 16.08 4.29
CA ASN A 47 4.92 17.21 3.63
C ASN A 47 4.48 17.49 2.18
N HIS A 48 3.61 16.64 1.60
CA HIS A 48 3.02 16.79 0.27
C HIS A 48 1.49 16.78 0.29
N GLY A 49 0.91 16.92 1.49
CA GLY A 49 -0.53 16.85 1.72
C GLY A 49 -0.86 16.14 3.02
N HIS A 50 -2.12 16.25 3.42
CA HIS A 50 -2.65 15.60 4.61
C HIS A 50 -3.47 14.38 4.23
N ILE A 51 -3.33 13.32 5.02
CA ILE A 51 -4.21 12.15 4.98
C ILE A 51 -4.93 12.09 6.31
N LEU A 52 -6.24 12.32 6.30
CA LEU A 52 -7.10 12.12 7.46
C LEU A 52 -7.62 10.68 7.47
N VAL A 53 -7.26 9.94 8.52
CA VAL A 53 -7.83 8.62 8.81
C VAL A 53 -8.82 8.80 9.97
N ASP A 54 -10.09 9.03 9.63
CA ASP A 54 -11.20 9.07 10.60
C ASP A 54 -11.75 7.65 10.80
N TYR A 55 -11.50 7.07 11.97
CA TYR A 55 -12.05 5.78 12.38
C TYR A 55 -13.07 5.91 13.53
N SER A 56 -13.52 7.13 13.83
CA SER A 56 -14.47 7.43 14.91
C SER A 56 -15.86 6.78 14.72
N LYS A 57 -16.22 6.50 13.46
CA LYS A 57 -17.51 5.88 13.09
C LYS A 57 -17.52 4.35 13.21
N ASN A 58 -16.54 3.76 13.91
CA ASN A 58 -16.50 2.34 14.24
C ASN A 58 -17.09 2.06 15.63
N LEU A 59 -17.58 0.83 15.84
CA LEU A 59 -18.12 0.35 17.13
C LEU A 59 -16.99 0.00 18.11
N VAL A 60 -16.19 1.00 18.47
CA VAL A 60 -15.04 0.86 19.37
C VAL A 60 -15.07 1.91 20.47
N THR A 61 -14.62 1.52 21.66
CA THR A 61 -14.30 2.44 22.77
C THR A 61 -12.79 2.53 22.94
N GLU A 62 -12.31 3.37 23.85
CA GLU A 62 -10.87 3.47 24.17
C GLU A 62 -10.35 2.13 24.72
N ASP A 63 -11.15 1.43 25.53
CA ASP A 63 -10.82 0.10 26.04
C ASP A 63 -10.72 -0.94 24.92
N VAL A 64 -11.64 -0.90 23.94
CA VAL A 64 -11.59 -1.80 22.78
C VAL A 64 -10.33 -1.54 21.96
N MET A 65 -9.99 -0.28 21.68
CA MET A 65 -8.76 0.05 20.96
C MET A 65 -7.51 -0.42 21.72
N ARG A 66 -7.47 -0.24 23.04
CA ARG A 66 -6.36 -0.74 23.88
C ARG A 66 -6.24 -2.26 23.79
N MET A 67 -7.34 -3.00 23.94
CA MET A 67 -7.33 -4.47 23.81
C MET A 67 -6.92 -4.95 22.41
N LEU A 68 -7.33 -4.24 21.34
CA LEU A 68 -6.90 -4.56 19.97
C LEU A 68 -5.40 -4.32 19.76
N VAL A 69 -4.85 -3.24 20.31
CA VAL A 69 -3.40 -2.96 20.27
C VAL A 69 -2.61 -3.99 21.09
N ASP A 70 -3.09 -4.37 22.27
CA ASP A 70 -2.48 -5.42 23.09
C ASP A 70 -2.51 -6.79 22.37
N LEU A 71 -3.60 -7.08 21.65
CA LEU A 71 -3.68 -8.25 20.79
C LEU A 71 -2.67 -8.17 19.63
N ALA A 72 -2.51 -7.02 18.97
CA ALA A 72 -1.51 -6.86 17.92
C ALA A 72 -0.07 -7.10 18.44
N LYS A 73 0.24 -6.60 19.64
CA LYS A 73 1.54 -6.82 20.30
C LYS A 73 1.77 -8.30 20.65
N SER A 74 0.80 -8.94 21.31
CA SER A 74 0.91 -10.36 21.70
C SER A 74 0.99 -11.31 20.50
N ARG A 75 0.40 -10.94 19.35
CA ARG A 75 0.51 -11.66 18.09
C ARG A 75 1.83 -11.41 17.34
N GLY A 76 2.70 -10.54 17.85
CA GLY A 76 4.03 -10.29 17.29
C GLY A 76 4.02 -9.47 16.01
N VAL A 77 3.04 -8.58 15.82
CA VAL A 77 2.93 -7.72 14.61
C VAL A 77 4.19 -6.88 14.41
N GLU A 78 4.76 -6.32 15.47
CA GLU A 78 5.99 -5.52 15.39
C GLU A 78 7.19 -6.37 14.94
N ALA A 79 7.38 -7.55 15.53
CA ALA A 79 8.42 -8.47 15.10
C ALA A 79 8.21 -8.90 13.64
N ALA A 80 6.99 -9.26 13.24
CA ALA A 80 6.68 -9.62 11.86
C ALA A 80 6.96 -8.49 10.86
N ARG A 81 6.68 -7.23 11.25
CA ARG A 81 7.05 -6.04 10.48
C ARG A 81 8.56 -5.97 10.29
N GLU A 82 9.34 -6.04 11.36
CA GLU A 82 10.81 -5.98 11.26
C GLU A 82 11.38 -7.06 10.34
N ARG A 83 10.89 -8.30 10.48
CA ARG A 83 11.29 -9.42 9.61
C ARG A 83 11.02 -9.12 8.13
N MET A 84 9.89 -8.50 7.80
CA MET A 84 9.57 -8.09 6.42
C MET A 84 10.55 -7.02 5.93
N PHE A 85 10.79 -5.97 6.71
CA PHE A 85 11.67 -4.86 6.31
C PHE A 85 13.13 -5.29 6.19
N ASN A 86 13.56 -6.30 6.96
CA ASN A 86 14.92 -6.86 6.91
C ASN A 86 15.12 -7.94 5.84
N GLY A 87 14.11 -8.21 5.00
CA GLY A 87 14.25 -9.17 3.89
C GLY A 87 14.21 -10.64 4.30
N GLU A 88 13.69 -10.96 5.49
CA GLU A 88 13.51 -12.35 5.88
C GLU A 88 12.50 -13.08 5.01
N LYS A 89 12.66 -14.41 4.91
CA LYS A 89 11.79 -15.31 4.14
C LYS A 89 10.47 -15.58 4.87
N ILE A 90 9.66 -14.52 5.05
CA ILE A 90 8.36 -14.59 5.75
C ILE A 90 7.27 -15.29 4.91
N ASN A 91 7.41 -15.35 3.59
CA ASN A 91 6.60 -16.23 2.76
C ASN A 91 7.15 -17.65 2.89
N TYR A 92 6.73 -18.32 3.96
CA TYR A 92 7.24 -19.63 4.37
C TYR A 92 6.79 -20.78 3.45
N THR A 93 5.70 -20.62 2.70
CA THR A 93 5.23 -21.65 1.76
C THR A 93 6.09 -21.74 0.51
N GLU A 94 6.66 -20.62 0.07
CA GLU A 94 7.53 -20.56 -1.11
C GLU A 94 9.02 -20.35 -0.76
N GLY A 95 9.35 -20.15 0.52
CA GLY A 95 10.71 -19.85 0.97
C GLY A 95 11.23 -18.49 0.47
N ARG A 96 10.36 -17.48 0.35
CA ARG A 96 10.68 -16.19 -0.28
C ARG A 96 10.62 -15.00 0.67
N ALA A 97 11.48 -14.01 0.42
CA ALA A 97 11.36 -12.68 1.01
C ALA A 97 10.15 -11.92 0.43
N VAL A 98 9.64 -10.93 1.17
CA VAL A 98 8.51 -10.09 0.73
C VAL A 98 8.92 -8.61 0.82
N LEU A 99 9.36 -8.05 -0.31
CA LEU A 99 10.08 -6.77 -0.33
C LEU A 99 9.50 -5.72 -1.30
N HIS A 100 8.18 -5.63 -1.40
CA HIS A 100 7.55 -4.52 -2.14
C HIS A 100 7.93 -3.14 -1.57
N VAL A 101 8.32 -3.06 -0.30
CA VAL A 101 8.87 -1.84 0.32
C VAL A 101 10.21 -1.42 -0.29
N ALA A 102 11.05 -2.37 -0.73
CA ALA A 102 12.34 -2.08 -1.37
C ALA A 102 12.16 -1.35 -2.72
N LEU A 103 11.12 -1.72 -3.47
CA LEU A 103 10.80 -1.10 -4.77
C LEU A 103 10.51 0.41 -4.69
N ARG A 104 10.12 0.88 -3.50
CA ARG A 104 9.80 2.29 -3.22
C ARG A 104 10.67 2.87 -2.10
N ASN A 105 11.78 2.22 -1.78
CA ASN A 105 12.72 2.68 -0.77
C ASN A 105 13.55 3.85 -1.32
N ARG A 106 13.07 5.08 -1.08
CA ARG A 106 13.71 6.30 -1.59
C ARG A 106 14.97 6.70 -0.80
N SER A 107 15.16 6.19 0.42
CA SER A 107 16.37 6.48 1.21
C SER A 107 17.57 5.67 0.76
N ASN A 108 17.37 4.62 -0.06
CA ASN A 108 18.41 3.66 -0.45
C ASN A 108 19.12 2.99 0.74
N THR A 109 18.46 2.90 1.90
CA THR A 109 18.96 2.10 3.00
C THR A 109 19.12 0.65 2.52
N PRO A 110 20.28 -0.01 2.74
CA PRO A 110 20.49 -1.38 2.27
C PRO A 110 19.46 -2.35 2.81
N ILE A 111 18.96 -3.24 1.95
CA ILE A 111 18.04 -4.32 2.34
C ILE A 111 18.63 -5.62 1.80
N LEU A 112 19.08 -6.49 2.71
CA LEU A 112 19.81 -7.70 2.35
C LEU A 112 18.85 -8.88 2.15
N VAL A 113 19.04 -9.62 1.05
CA VAL A 113 18.45 -10.96 0.85
C VAL A 113 19.59 -11.89 0.51
N ASP A 114 19.72 -13.00 1.26
CA ASP A 114 20.80 -13.98 1.10
C ASP A 114 22.20 -13.32 1.07
N GLY A 115 22.40 -12.30 1.91
CA GLY A 115 23.65 -11.57 2.05
C GLY A 115 23.92 -10.49 0.99
N LYS A 116 23.01 -10.28 0.03
CA LYS A 116 23.16 -9.30 -1.04
C LYS A 116 22.13 -8.18 -0.93
N ASP A 117 22.59 -6.93 -1.03
CA ASP A 117 21.70 -5.77 -1.10
C ASP A 117 20.91 -5.76 -2.41
N VAL A 118 19.60 -5.59 -2.31
CA VAL A 118 18.68 -5.55 -3.46
C VAL A 118 18.59 -4.17 -4.10
N MET A 119 18.95 -3.10 -3.39
CA MET A 119 18.76 -1.72 -3.85
C MET A 119 19.50 -1.38 -5.17
N PRO A 120 20.74 -1.86 -5.42
CA PRO A 120 21.41 -1.60 -6.70
C PRO A 120 20.63 -2.12 -7.92
N GLU A 121 20.06 -3.33 -7.84
CA GLU A 121 19.28 -3.89 -8.95
C GLU A 121 17.91 -3.20 -9.09
N VAL A 122 17.27 -2.82 -7.97
CA VAL A 122 16.03 -2.01 -8.00
C VAL A 122 16.27 -0.70 -8.76
N ASN A 123 17.30 0.05 -8.39
CA ASN A 123 17.61 1.34 -9.00
C ASN A 123 18.05 1.19 -10.46
N LYS A 124 18.83 0.16 -10.80
CA LYS A 124 19.19 -0.14 -12.19
C LYS A 124 17.97 -0.37 -13.09
N VAL A 125 16.94 -1.07 -12.59
CA VAL A 125 15.69 -1.25 -13.34
C VAL A 125 14.92 0.05 -13.44
N LEU A 126 14.85 0.85 -12.38
CA LEU A 126 14.22 2.18 -12.41
C LEU A 126 14.91 3.11 -13.42
N ASP A 127 16.24 3.08 -13.51
CA ASP A 127 17.00 3.85 -14.49
C ASP A 127 16.70 3.38 -15.91
N LYS A 128 16.64 2.06 -16.14
CA LYS A 128 16.25 1.50 -17.43
C LYS A 128 14.82 1.94 -17.82
N MET A 129 13.89 1.91 -16.88
CA MET A 129 12.51 2.39 -17.11
C MET A 129 12.50 3.88 -17.43
N LYS A 130 13.27 4.69 -16.71
CA LYS A 130 13.39 6.13 -16.96
C LYS A 130 13.93 6.41 -18.37
N SER A 131 15.03 5.78 -18.75
CA SER A 131 15.61 5.93 -20.09
C SER A 131 14.63 5.50 -21.18
N PHE A 132 13.93 4.38 -20.98
CA PHE A 132 12.91 3.91 -21.91
C PHE A 132 11.73 4.89 -22.02
N CYS A 133 11.19 5.40 -20.91
CA CYS A 133 10.11 6.37 -20.95
C CYS A 133 10.51 7.66 -21.69
N GLN A 134 11.78 8.08 -21.60
CA GLN A 134 12.28 9.25 -22.30
C GLN A 134 12.39 9.06 -23.82
N THR A 135 12.44 7.82 -24.34
CA THR A 135 12.52 7.60 -25.79
C THR A 135 11.23 7.98 -26.52
N PHE A 136 10.08 7.88 -25.85
CA PHE A 136 8.77 8.24 -26.45
C PHE A 136 8.60 9.71 -26.76
N THR A 137 9.37 10.58 -26.10
CA THR A 137 9.34 12.04 -26.32
C THR A 137 10.51 12.53 -27.15
N THR A 138 11.32 11.64 -27.72
CA THR A 138 12.44 12.06 -28.58
C THR A 138 11.93 12.56 -29.92
N GLN A 139 12.65 13.52 -30.51
CA GLN A 139 12.36 14.02 -31.85
C GLN A 139 12.32 12.89 -32.88
N GLU A 140 13.24 11.92 -32.79
CA GLU A 140 13.28 10.76 -33.68
C GLU A 140 12.01 9.90 -33.56
N THR A 141 11.59 9.55 -32.35
CA THR A 141 10.37 8.75 -32.14
C THR A 141 9.12 9.48 -32.61
N ILE A 142 9.00 10.80 -32.33
CA ILE A 142 7.88 11.62 -32.77
C ILE A 142 7.85 11.70 -34.30
N THR A 143 8.98 12.01 -34.93
CA THR A 143 9.07 12.12 -36.40
C THR A 143 8.77 10.78 -37.08
N ASN A 144 9.26 9.65 -36.55
CA ASN A 144 8.93 8.33 -37.09
C ASN A 144 7.43 8.01 -36.95
N ALA A 145 6.83 8.35 -35.81
CA ALA A 145 5.40 8.18 -35.55
C ALA A 145 4.53 9.03 -36.50
N GLU A 146 4.87 10.31 -36.67
CA GLU A 146 4.19 11.22 -37.59
C GLU A 146 4.31 10.73 -39.04
N THR A 147 5.51 10.34 -39.46
CA THR A 147 5.75 9.81 -40.81
C THR A 147 4.91 8.56 -41.10
N ALA A 148 4.85 7.62 -40.15
CA ALA A 148 4.04 6.41 -40.29
C ALA A 148 2.53 6.72 -40.33
N LYS A 149 2.08 7.68 -39.50
CA LYS A 149 0.69 8.14 -39.47
C LYS A 149 0.30 8.83 -40.77
N GLU A 150 1.15 9.69 -41.31
CA GLU A 150 0.94 10.37 -42.59
C GLU A 150 0.85 9.36 -43.74
N TRP A 151 1.81 8.43 -43.83
CA TRP A 151 1.79 7.36 -44.83
C TRP A 151 0.50 6.52 -44.75
N PHE A 152 0.09 6.13 -43.53
CA PHE A 152 -1.15 5.37 -43.35
C PHE A 152 -2.38 6.15 -43.79
N LEU A 153 -2.46 7.45 -43.47
CA LEU A 153 -3.59 8.29 -43.84
C LEU A 153 -3.71 8.50 -45.36
N GLN A 154 -2.59 8.50 -46.09
CA GLN A 154 -2.61 8.52 -47.55
C GLN A 154 -3.28 7.26 -48.14
N ALA A 155 -3.09 6.10 -47.51
CA ALA A 155 -3.68 4.84 -47.93
C ALA A 155 -5.13 4.69 -47.44
N ALA A 156 -5.39 4.93 -46.15
CA ALA A 156 -6.68 4.71 -45.51
C ALA A 156 -7.72 5.79 -45.87
N LYS A 157 -7.29 7.03 -46.16
CA LYS A 157 -8.13 8.18 -46.50
C LYS A 157 -9.23 8.54 -45.49
N ASP A 158 -9.22 7.93 -44.31
CA ASP A 158 -10.15 8.17 -43.22
C ASP A 158 -9.38 8.40 -41.91
N PRO A 159 -9.38 9.63 -41.37
CA PRO A 159 -8.76 9.95 -40.09
C PRO A 159 -9.26 9.11 -38.92
N SER A 160 -10.51 8.62 -38.96
CA SER A 160 -11.08 7.78 -37.90
C SER A 160 -10.36 6.43 -37.75
N ALA A 161 -9.69 5.98 -38.82
CA ALA A 161 -8.95 4.72 -38.83
C ALA A 161 -7.69 4.75 -37.95
N VAL A 162 -7.12 5.93 -37.66
CA VAL A 162 -5.90 6.04 -36.84
C VAL A 162 -6.10 5.44 -35.45
N ALA A 163 -7.23 5.73 -34.79
CA ALA A 163 -7.53 5.23 -33.45
C ALA A 163 -7.64 3.70 -33.37
N LYS A 164 -7.84 3.02 -34.51
CA LYS A 164 -7.94 1.55 -34.59
C LYS A 164 -6.60 0.88 -34.90
N HIS A 165 -5.60 1.62 -35.39
CA HIS A 165 -4.35 1.07 -35.92
C HIS A 165 -3.09 1.62 -35.25
N PHE A 166 -3.19 2.76 -34.56
CA PHE A 166 -2.10 3.37 -33.81
C PHE A 166 -2.48 3.51 -32.34
N VAL A 167 -1.54 3.14 -31.46
CA VAL A 167 -1.67 3.27 -30.01
C VAL A 167 -0.47 4.03 -29.48
N ALA A 168 -0.69 4.93 -28.52
CA ALA A 168 0.35 5.75 -27.89
C ALA A 168 1.11 6.71 -28.83
N LEU A 169 0.47 7.13 -29.94
CA LEU A 169 0.89 8.30 -30.71
C LEU A 169 -0.02 9.47 -30.31
N SER A 170 0.52 10.45 -29.57
CA SER A 170 -0.17 11.71 -29.25
C SER A 170 0.37 12.83 -30.11
#